data_AF-A0A0F0C3V0-F1
#
_entry.id   AF-A0A0F0C3V0-F1
#
_cell.length_a   1.000
_cell.length_b   1.000
_cell.length_c   1.000
_cell.angle_alpha   90.00
_cell.angle_beta   90.00
_cell.angle_gamma   90.00
#
_symmetry.space_group_name_H-M   'P 1'
#
loop_
_entity.id
_entity.type
_entity.pdbx_description
1 polymer ?
#
loop_
_entity_poly.entity_id
_entity_poly.type
_entity_poly.pdbx_seq_one_letter_code
_entity_poly.pdbx_strand_id
1 'polypeptide(L)'
;MNTKTYYLRSDRTITDDPADVERVDGTTKTVFIEAESEAEMYQEALNEFKSNSYNHSVNAKFLLDSRLYDPKDLYVGRKCRILSETAGIKESMVTAVARKENSDCIEVTFGNLPVTLTRKIRKGMK
;
A
#
# COMPACT_ATOMS: atom_id res chain seq x y z
N MET A 1 -19.09 -18.28 -16.27
CA MET A 1 -18.28 -17.28 -15.55
C MET A 1 -19.20 -16.55 -14.61
N ASN A 2 -18.91 -16.60 -13.30
CA ASN A 2 -19.68 -15.85 -12.31
C ASN A 2 -18.99 -14.51 -12.10
N THR A 3 -19.72 -13.40 -12.21
CA THR A 3 -19.18 -12.05 -12.05
C THR A 3 -19.88 -11.39 -10.89
N LYS A 4 -19.10 -10.86 -9.94
CA LYS A 4 -19.61 -10.12 -8.79
C LYS A 4 -18.81 -8.85 -8.61
N THR A 5 -19.51 -7.74 -8.34
CA THR A 5 -18.89 -6.43 -8.17
C THR A 5 -18.93 -6.06 -6.70
N TYR A 6 -17.78 -5.64 -6.17
CA TYR A 6 -17.64 -5.16 -4.81
C TYR A 6 -17.17 -3.71 -4.83
N TYR A 7 -17.64 -2.94 -3.85
CA TYR A 7 -17.35 -1.53 -3.66
C TYR A 7 -16.74 -1.31 -2.27
N LEU A 8 -15.85 -0.33 -2.15
CA LEU A 8 -15.22 0.04 -0.88
C LEU A 8 -16.13 0.99 -0.08
N ARG A 9 -16.33 0.71 1.20
CA ARG A 9 -16.99 1.62 2.14
C ARG A 9 -15.99 2.52 2.87
N SER A 10 -16.50 3.63 3.41
CA SER A 10 -15.69 4.62 4.15
C SER A 10 -15.04 4.06 5.43
N ASP A 11 -15.60 2.99 6.00
CA ASP A 11 -15.09 2.25 7.15
C ASP A 11 -14.08 1.14 6.80
N ARG A 12 -13.73 0.99 5.51
CA ARG A 12 -12.83 -0.03 4.93
C ARG A 12 -13.42 -1.44 4.85
N THR A 13 -14.72 -1.59 5.07
CA THR A 13 -15.43 -2.81 4.66
C THR A 13 -15.80 -2.75 3.18
N ILE A 14 -16.31 -3.85 2.63
CA ILE A 14 -16.77 -3.90 1.23
C ILE A 14 -18.26 -4.23 1.19
N THR A 15 -18.94 -3.70 0.18
CA THR A 15 -20.36 -3.89 -0.08
C THR A 15 -20.56 -4.28 -1.55
N ASP A 16 -21.64 -4.99 -1.86
CA ASP A 16 -22.07 -5.27 -3.24
C ASP A 16 -23.23 -4.35 -3.68
N ASP A 17 -23.69 -3.44 -2.80
CA ASP A 17 -24.70 -2.43 -3.13
C ASP A 17 -24.06 -1.21 -3.83
N PRO A 18 -24.39 -0.96 -5.12
CA PRO A 18 -23.89 0.21 -5.83
C PRO A 18 -24.42 1.55 -5.30
N ALA A 19 -25.54 1.56 -4.56
CA ALA A 19 -26.18 2.76 -4.03
C ALA A 19 -25.85 3.02 -2.55
N ASP A 20 -24.95 2.22 -1.94
CA ASP A 20 -24.54 2.37 -0.54
C ASP A 20 -24.06 3.81 -0.26
N VAL A 21 -24.66 4.45 0.74
CA VAL A 21 -24.37 5.85 1.10
C VAL A 21 -22.93 6.02 1.59
N GLU A 22 -22.32 4.98 2.15
CA GLU A 22 -20.94 4.97 2.60
C GLU A 22 -19.95 4.52 1.52
N ARG A 23 -20.44 4.23 0.30
CA ARG A 23 -19.61 3.87 -0.84
C ARG A 23 -18.62 5.00 -1.17
N VAL A 24 -17.37 4.61 -1.35
CA VAL A 24 -16.30 5.52 -1.73
C VAL A 24 -16.18 5.54 -3.25
N ASP A 25 -16.10 6.73 -3.83
CA ASP A 25 -15.80 6.90 -5.26
C ASP A 25 -14.38 6.44 -5.59
N GLY A 26 -14.23 5.79 -6.75
CA GLY A 26 -12.95 5.25 -7.17
C GLY A 26 -12.96 4.72 -8.61
N THR A 27 -11.88 4.07 -9.00
CA THR A 27 -11.73 3.39 -10.30
C THR A 27 -12.10 1.91 -10.17
N THR A 28 -12.78 1.38 -11.18
CA THR A 28 -13.12 -0.04 -11.27
C THR A 28 -11.93 -0.86 -11.80
N LYS A 29 -11.63 -1.99 -11.15
CA LYS A 29 -10.65 -2.98 -11.61
C LYS A 29 -11.34 -4.34 -11.70
N THR A 30 -11.20 -5.03 -12.83
CA THR A 30 -11.67 -6.40 -13.01
C THR A 30 -10.53 -7.37 -12.70
N VAL A 31 -10.76 -8.34 -11.83
CA VAL A 31 -9.79 -9.39 -11.48
C VAL A 31 -10.37 -10.74 -11.88
N PHE A 32 -9.55 -11.56 -12.54
CA PHE A 32 -9.90 -12.94 -12.88
C PHE A 32 -9.24 -13.87 -11.86
N ILE A 33 -10.06 -14.70 -11.21
CA ILE A 33 -9.65 -15.57 -10.11
C ILE A 33 -10.26 -16.95 -10.35
N GLU A 34 -9.44 -17.98 -10.14
CA GLU A 34 -9.88 -19.35 -10.03
C GLU A 34 -10.27 -19.58 -8.57
N ALA A 35 -11.58 -19.68 -8.32
CA ALA A 35 -12.14 -19.86 -6.98
C ALA A 35 -13.19 -20.97 -7.03
N GLU A 36 -13.18 -21.85 -6.04
CA GLU A 36 -14.15 -22.95 -5.91
C GLU A 36 -15.43 -22.48 -5.21
N SER A 37 -15.36 -21.38 -4.45
CA SER A 37 -16.48 -20.83 -3.69
C SER A 37 -16.60 -19.30 -3.78
N GLU A 38 -17.80 -18.79 -3.51
CA GLU A 38 -18.07 -17.34 -3.46
C GLU A 38 -17.33 -16.65 -2.29
N ALA A 39 -17.06 -17.38 -1.20
CA ALA A 39 -16.31 -16.88 -0.04
C ALA A 39 -14.85 -16.58 -0.41
N GLU A 40 -14.23 -17.40 -1.25
CA GLU A 40 -12.89 -17.16 -1.79
C GLU A 40 -12.88 -15.94 -2.72
N MET A 41 -13.90 -15.79 -3.56
CA MET A 41 -14.06 -14.58 -4.40
C MET A 41 -14.18 -13.30 -3.55
N TYR A 42 -14.95 -13.36 -2.47
CA TYR A 42 -15.08 -12.25 -1.52
C TYR A 42 -13.74 -11.90 -0.86
N GLN A 43 -12.98 -12.92 -0.46
CA GLN A 43 -11.69 -12.71 0.19
C GLN A 43 -10.64 -12.13 -0.76
N GLU A 44 -10.62 -12.53 -2.04
CA GLU A 44 -9.72 -11.90 -3.01
C GLU A 44 -10.12 -10.48 -3.36
N ALA A 45 -11.41 -10.18 -3.42
CA ALA A 45 -11.85 -8.78 -3.50
C ALA A 45 -11.33 -7.97 -2.30
N LEU A 46 -11.47 -8.49 -1.08
CA LEU A 46 -10.92 -7.85 0.12
C LEU A 46 -9.40 -7.67 0.05
N ASN A 47 -8.66 -8.67 -0.43
CA ASN A 47 -7.21 -8.60 -0.55
C ASN A 47 -6.78 -7.55 -1.58
N GLU A 48 -7.50 -7.40 -2.69
CA GLU A 48 -7.25 -6.36 -3.68
C GLU A 48 -7.49 -4.95 -3.09
N PHE A 49 -8.62 -4.74 -2.39
CA PHE A 49 -8.89 -3.46 -1.71
C PHE A 49 -7.85 -3.14 -0.62
N LYS A 50 -7.41 -4.15 0.13
CA LYS A 50 -6.34 -4.01 1.12
C LYS A 50 -5.01 -3.67 0.45
N SER A 51 -4.64 -4.37 -0.61
CA SER A 51 -3.41 -4.13 -1.37
C SER A 51 -3.34 -2.68 -1.89
N ASN A 52 -4.47 -2.15 -2.38
CA ASN A 52 -4.57 -0.76 -2.83
C ASN A 52 -4.37 0.27 -1.69
N SER A 53 -4.55 -0.15 -0.43
CA SER A 53 -4.25 0.66 0.76
C SER A 53 -2.75 0.73 1.11
N TYR A 54 -1.88 0.07 0.34
CA TYR A 54 -0.43 -0.03 0.58
C TYR A 54 0.43 0.46 -0.60
N ASN A 55 -0.12 1.29 -1.49
CA ASN A 55 0.53 1.70 -2.74
C ASN A 55 1.56 2.85 -2.62
N HIS A 56 2.13 3.08 -1.44
CA HIS A 56 3.24 4.02 -1.27
C HIS A 56 4.47 3.25 -0.83
N SER A 57 5.12 2.57 -1.77
CA SER A 57 6.52 2.19 -1.59
C SER A 57 7.35 3.45 -1.76
N VAL A 58 8.05 3.86 -0.69
CA VAL A 58 9.10 4.86 -0.83
C VAL A 58 10.35 4.10 -1.24
N ASN A 59 10.94 4.46 -2.36
CA ASN A 59 12.22 3.91 -2.80
C ASN A 59 13.28 4.99 -2.62
N ALA A 60 14.38 4.66 -1.96
CA ALA A 60 15.52 5.55 -1.83
C ALA A 60 16.81 4.80 -2.12
N LYS A 61 17.80 5.54 -2.60
CA LYS A 61 19.14 5.01 -2.88
C LYS A 61 20.12 5.55 -1.85
N PHE A 62 20.94 4.63 -1.38
CA PHE A 62 21.92 4.84 -0.33
C PHE A 62 23.30 4.45 -0.89
N LEU A 63 24.17 5.43 -1.13
CA LEU A 63 25.62 5.25 -1.29
C LEU A 63 26.24 4.37 -0.18
N LEU A 64 27.00 3.35 -0.55
CA LEU A 64 27.62 2.41 0.39
C LEU A 64 28.72 3.02 1.26
N ASP A 65 29.39 4.06 0.74
CA ASP A 65 30.51 4.76 1.36
C ASP A 65 30.09 6.00 2.18
N SER A 66 28.78 6.24 2.25
CA SER A 66 28.22 7.36 3.03
C SER A 66 28.60 7.25 4.50
N ARG A 67 28.99 8.38 5.09
CA ARG A 67 29.19 8.52 6.54
C ARG A 67 27.90 8.85 7.29
N LEU A 68 26.79 9.07 6.58
CA LEU A 68 25.52 9.49 7.16
C LEU A 68 24.67 8.32 7.67
N TYR A 69 24.92 7.11 7.17
CA TYR A 69 24.22 5.89 7.57
C TYR A 69 25.14 4.69 7.38
N ASP A 70 25.00 3.69 8.27
CA ASP A 70 25.67 2.41 8.07
C ASP A 70 24.78 1.53 7.14
N PRO A 71 25.30 1.04 6.00
CA PRO A 71 24.56 0.09 5.16
C PRO A 71 24.05 -1.14 5.92
N LYS A 72 24.72 -1.57 7.00
CA LYS A 72 24.29 -2.69 7.84
C LYS A 72 22.98 -2.41 8.57
N ASP A 73 22.66 -1.14 8.78
CA ASP A 73 21.39 -0.74 9.38
C ASP A 73 20.23 -0.86 8.40
N LEU A 74 20.45 -0.99 7.10
CA LEU A 74 19.40 -1.06 6.08
C LEU A 74 18.99 -2.50 5.78
N TYR A 75 18.49 -3.23 6.77
CA TYR A 75 18.03 -4.61 6.63
C TYR A 75 16.49 -4.72 6.58
N VAL A 76 15.98 -5.74 5.87
CA VAL A 76 14.55 -6.03 5.77
C VAL A 76 13.95 -6.31 7.14
N GLY A 77 12.80 -5.70 7.44
CA GLY A 77 12.14 -5.81 8.75
C GLY A 77 12.51 -4.70 9.74
N ARG A 78 13.47 -3.83 9.40
CA ARG A 78 13.78 -2.67 10.25
C ARG A 78 12.65 -1.65 10.22
N LYS A 79 12.06 -1.39 11.40
CA LYS A 79 11.10 -0.30 11.59
C LYS A 79 11.80 1.05 11.48
N CYS A 80 11.17 1.99 10.79
CA CYS A 80 11.71 3.33 10.58
C CYS A 80 10.60 4.38 10.53
N ARG A 81 11.00 5.65 10.55
CA ARG A 81 10.10 6.79 10.33
C ARG A 81 10.56 7.54 9.10
N ILE A 82 9.63 7.84 8.20
CA ILE A 82 9.90 8.59 6.97
C ILE A 82 9.25 9.96 7.12
N LEU A 83 10.06 11.01 7.00
CA LEU A 83 9.55 12.37 6.86
C LEU A 83 9.28 12.61 5.37
N SER A 84 8.00 12.79 5.02
CA SER A 84 7.58 13.23 3.69
C SER A 84 7.10 14.67 3.78
N GLU A 85 7.59 15.53 2.89
CA GLU A 85 7.19 16.95 2.85
C GLU A 85 5.68 17.14 2.73
N THR A 86 5.00 16.27 1.98
CA THR A 86 3.56 16.37 1.73
C THR A 86 2.70 15.69 2.79
N ALA A 87 3.25 14.72 3.52
CA ALA A 87 2.48 13.82 4.37
C ALA A 87 2.94 13.74 5.84
N GLY A 88 3.97 14.51 6.20
CA GLY A 88 4.55 14.54 7.54
C GLY A 88 5.38 13.29 7.87
N ILE A 89 5.62 13.08 9.16
CA ILE A 89 6.33 11.91 9.68
C ILE A 89 5.37 10.72 9.67
N LYS A 90 5.76 9.62 9.02
CA LYS A 90 5.02 8.36 8.98
C LYS A 90 5.88 7.21 9.46
N GLU A 91 5.27 6.30 10.22
CA GLU A 91 5.88 5.01 10.54
C GLU A 91 5.90 4.13 9.29
N SER A 92 6.99 3.39 9.11
CA SER A 92 7.23 2.52 7.97
C SER A 92 8.24 1.43 8.35
N MET A 93 8.59 0.57 7.40
CA MET A 93 9.54 -0.50 7.58
C MET A 93 10.28 -0.76 6.27
N VAL A 94 11.54 -1.15 6.35
CA VAL A 94 12.28 -1.65 5.18
C VAL A 94 11.66 -2.98 4.74
N THR A 95 11.13 -3.05 3.53
CA THR A 95 10.48 -4.23 2.98
C THR A 95 11.31 -4.92 1.90
N ALA A 96 12.22 -4.20 1.23
CA ALA A 96 13.16 -4.79 0.30
C ALA A 96 14.47 -4.00 0.27
N VAL A 97 15.55 -4.71 -0.04
CA VAL A 97 16.90 -4.16 -0.19
C VAL A 97 17.49 -4.82 -1.42
N ALA A 98 17.85 -4.03 -2.43
CA ALA A 98 18.42 -4.50 -3.68
C ALA A 98 19.76 -3.82 -3.94
N ARG A 99 20.72 -4.58 -4.47
CA ARG A 99 22.00 -4.08 -4.92
C ARG A 99 22.22 -4.53 -6.35
N LYS A 100 22.53 -3.59 -7.24
CA LYS A 100 22.97 -3.91 -8.60
C LYS A 100 24.45 -4.24 -8.58
N GLU A 101 24.85 -5.24 -9.36
CA GLU A 101 26.26 -5.54 -9.60
C GLU A 101 26.93 -4.28 -10.19
N ASN A 102 28.12 -3.93 -9.69
CA ASN A 102 28.87 -2.70 -10.03
C ASN A 102 28.19 -1.37 -9.68
N SER A 103 27.27 -1.35 -8.72
CA SER A 103 26.74 -0.09 -8.17
C SER A 103 27.28 0.20 -6.77
N ASP A 104 27.69 1.44 -6.57
CA ASP A 104 28.05 2.00 -5.26
C ASP A 104 26.83 2.33 -4.40
N CYS A 105 25.62 2.03 -4.90
CA CYS A 105 24.35 2.31 -4.21
C CYS A 105 23.63 1.01 -3.85
N ILE A 106 22.99 1.03 -2.69
CA ILE A 106 21.91 0.12 -2.31
C ILE A 106 20.57 0.82 -2.54
N GLU A 107 19.64 0.14 -3.17
CA GLU A 107 18.26 0.57 -3.34
C GLU A 107 17.41 -0.06 -2.24
N VAL A 108 16.75 0.77 -1.45
CA VAL A 108 15.94 0.35 -0.31
C VAL A 108 14.50 0.75 -0.55
N THR A 109 13.62 -0.24 -0.44
CA THR A 109 12.18 -0.05 -0.49
C THR A 109 11.62 -0.04 0.92
N PHE A 110 10.91 1.03 1.24
CA PHE A 110 10.16 1.16 2.47
C PHE A 110 8.69 0.94 2.19
N GLY A 111 8.11 -0.02 2.88
CA GLY A 111 6.69 -0.36 2.79
C GLY A 111 5.94 -0.04 4.07
N ASN A 112 4.64 -0.32 4.05
CA ASN A 112 3.74 -0.11 5.19
C ASN A 112 3.43 1.35 5.52
N LEU A 113 3.45 2.24 4.52
CA LEU A 113 2.81 3.56 4.65
C LEU A 113 1.30 3.37 4.42
N PRO A 114 0.44 3.50 5.45
CA PRO A 114 -1.01 3.43 5.24
C PRO A 114 -1.43 4.52 4.24
N VAL A 115 -2.09 4.12 3.15
CA VAL A 115 -2.65 5.05 2.17
C VAL A 115 -3.76 5.84 2.85
N THR A 116 -3.49 7.13 3.04
CA THR A 116 -4.39 8.12 3.66
C THR A 116 -5.51 8.60 2.74
N LEU A 117 -5.90 7.84 1.69
CA LEU A 117 -7.00 8.23 0.79
C LEU A 117 -8.32 8.36 1.58
N THR A 118 -8.61 7.42 2.49
CA THR A 118 -9.78 7.50 3.38
C THR A 118 -9.75 8.74 4.29
N ARG A 119 -8.57 9.26 4.63
CA ARG A 119 -8.42 10.47 5.47
C ARG A 119 -8.59 11.77 4.66
N LYS A 120 -8.24 11.80 3.37
CA LYS A 120 -8.49 12.96 2.49
C LYS A 120 -9.98 13.19 2.27
N ILE A 121 -10.76 12.12 2.08
CA ILE A 121 -12.22 12.20 1.90
C ILE A 121 -12.89 12.77 3.17
N ARG A 122 -12.51 12.32 4.37
CA ARG A 122 -13.02 12.88 5.64
C ARG A 122 -12.68 14.36 5.87
N LYS A 123 -11.62 14.90 5.25
CA LYS A 123 -11.21 16.30 5.46
C LYS A 123 -11.93 17.30 4.54
N GLY A 124 -12.57 16.81 3.47
CA GLY A 124 -13.44 17.61 2.59
C GLY A 124 -14.90 17.69 3.06
N MET A 125 -15.27 16.96 4.13
CA MET A 125 -16.58 17.04 4.78
C MET A 125 -16.55 17.98 6.01
N LYS A 126 -16.01 19.19 5.83
CA LYS A 126 -16.14 20.29 6.80
C LYS A 126 -16.71 21.52 6.13
#